data_AF-A0A0A9DJX1-F1
#
_entry.id   AF-A0A0A9DJX1-F1
#
_cell.length_a   1.000
_cell.length_b   1.000
_cell.length_c   1.000
_cell.angle_alpha   90.00
_cell.angle_beta   90.00
_cell.angle_gamma   90.00
#
_symmetry.space_group_name_H-M   'P 1'
#
loop_
_entity.id
_entity.type
_entity.pdbx_description
1 polymer ?
#
loop_
_entity_poly.entity_id
_entity_poly.type
_entity_poly.pdbx_seq_one_letter_code
_entity_poly.pdbx_strand_id
1 'polypeptide(L)' 'MENVPEGDPAQYLVAELLCRAAKKNGMDFHELLDIPQGDRRKYHDDVSVMVISLEGQIWRSSG' A
#
# COMPACT_ATOMS: atom_id res chain seq x y z
N MET A 1 12.40 12.44 -11.11
CA MET A 1 12.93 11.34 -10.27
C MET A 1 12.02 10.15 -10.54
N GLU A 2 12.54 9.08 -11.14
CA GLU A 2 11.75 7.86 -11.26
C GLU A 2 11.47 7.35 -9.85
N ASN A 3 10.19 7.18 -9.50
CA ASN A 3 9.79 6.59 -8.23
C ASN A 3 10.02 5.08 -8.31
N VAL A 4 11.29 4.66 -8.31
CA VAL A 4 11.66 3.27 -8.16
C VAL A 4 11.69 3.00 -6.66
N PRO A 5 10.76 2.20 -6.12
CA PRO A 5 10.76 1.90 -4.70
C PRO A 5 12.00 1.08 -4.35
N GLU A 6 12.71 1.50 -3.30
CA GLU A 6 13.73 0.65 -2.68
C GLU A 6 13.02 -0.48 -1.92
N GLY A 7 13.40 -1.74 -2.19
CA GLY A 7 12.82 -2.91 -1.52
C GLY A 7 11.67 -3.57 -2.29
N ASP A 8 10.68 -4.10 -1.55
CA ASP A 8 9.54 -4.81 -2.13
C ASP A 8 8.51 -3.84 -2.75
N PRO A 9 8.34 -3.83 -4.09
CA PRO A 9 7.43 -2.92 -4.78
C PRO A 9 5.97 -3.16 -4.39
N ALA A 10 5.58 -4.39 -4.02
CA ALA A 10 4.22 -4.65 -3.59
C ALA A 10 3.93 -3.97 -2.23
N GLN A 11 4.86 -4.06 -1.28
CA GLN A 11 4.73 -3.38 0.02
C GLN A 11 4.68 -1.87 -0.16
N TYR A 12 5.55 -1.31 -1.01
CA TYR A 12 5.53 0.13 -1.33
C TYR A 12 4.18 0.57 -1.90
N LEU A 13 3.64 -0.16 -2.88
CA LEU A 13 2.35 0.18 -3.50
C LEU A 13 1.19 0.11 -2.51
N VAL A 14 1.18 -0.87 -1.60
CA VAL A 14 0.19 -0.96 -0.52
C VAL A 14 0.31 0.24 0.43
N ALA A 15 1.51 0.59 0.88
CA ALA A 15 1.74 1.73 1.76
C ALA A 15 1.31 3.06 1.11
N GLU A 16 1.71 3.27 -0.15
CA GLU A 16 1.35 4.48 -0.92
C GLU A 16 -0.17 4.59 -1.12
N LEU A 17 -0.85 3.47 -1.38
CA LEU A 17 -2.31 3.44 -1.49
C LEU A 17 -2.97 3.89 -0.19
N LEU A 18 -2.54 3.32 0.94
CA LEU A 18 -3.12 3.64 2.24
C LEU A 18 -2.82 5.09 2.65
N CYS A 19 -1.62 5.60 2.37
CA CYS A 19 -1.27 7.01 2.52
C CYS A 19 -2.21 7.93 1.71
N ARG A 20 -2.53 7.56 0.46
CA ARG A 20 -3.46 8.35 -0.38
C ARG A 20 -4.89 8.25 0.13
N ALA A 21 -5.34 7.08 0.58
CA ALA A 21 -6.66 6.90 1.16
C ALA A 21 -6.83 7.76 2.43
N ALA A 22 -5.83 7.77 3.31
CA ALA A 22 -5.80 8.60 4.51
C ALA A 22 -5.85 10.10 4.16
N LYS A 23 -4.95 10.56 3.27
CA LYS A 23 -4.93 11.96 2.80
C LYS A 23 -6.26 12.40 2.20
N LYS A 24 -6.92 11.55 1.39
CA LYS A 24 -8.23 11.85 0.79
C LYS A 24 -9.32 12.03 1.84
N ASN A 25 -9.18 11.40 3.01
CA ASN A 25 -10.11 11.49 4.12
C ASN A 25 -9.62 12.44 5.23
N GLY A 26 -8.60 13.26 4.96
CA GLY A 26 -8.12 14.30 5.88
C GLY A 26 -7.44 13.78 7.15
N MET A 27 -6.81 12.61 7.09
CA MET A 27 -6.13 11.96 8.22
C MET A 27 -4.73 11.46 7.86
N ASP A 28 -3.91 11.16 8.87
CA ASP A 28 -2.63 10.46 8.71
C ASP A 28 -2.83 8.96 8.44
N PHE A 29 -1.84 8.34 7.81
CA PHE A 29 -1.83 6.90 7.54
C PHE A 29 -1.98 6.06 8.82
N HIS A 30 -1.33 6.44 9.93
CA HIS A 30 -1.43 5.69 11.18
C HIS A 30 -2.84 5.76 11.77
N GLU A 31 -3.51 6.91 11.63
CA GLU A 31 -4.91 7.05 12.05
C GLU A 31 -5.84 6.14 11.25
N LEU A 32 -5.60 5.98 9.95
CA LEU A 32 -6.34 4.99 9.14
C LEU A 32 -6.05 3.54 9.57
N LEU A 33 -4.83 3.23 9.98
CA LEU A 33 -4.47 1.92 10.51
C LEU A 33 -5.08 1.63 11.88
N ASP A 34 -5.36 2.63 12.70
CA ASP A 34 -6.02 2.42 14.00
C ASP A 34 -7.52 2.08 13.85
N ILE A 35 -8.10 2.35 12.68
CA ILE A 35 -9.49 1.98 12.38
C ILE A 35 -9.61 0.44 12.34
N PRO A 36 -10.64 -0.15 12.97
CA PRO A 36 -10.88 -1.59 12.89
C PRO A 36 -10.94 -2.09 11.45
N GLN A 37 -10.33 -3.25 11.17
CA GLN A 37 -10.15 -3.76 9.80
C GLN A 37 -11.47 -3.83 9.00
N GLY A 38 -12.60 -4.16 9.64
CA GLY A 38 -13.91 -4.18 8.98
C GLY A 38 -14.44 -2.80 8.57
N ASP A 39 -14.07 -1.75 9.30
CA ASP A 39 -14.48 -0.37 9.03
C ASP A 39 -13.57 0.35 8.02
N ARG A 40 -12.33 -0.11 7.83
CA ARG A 40 -11.36 0.50 6.87
C ARG A 40 -11.88 0.54 5.43
N ARG A 41 -12.75 -0.39 5.05
CA ARG A 41 -13.43 -0.43 3.74
C ARG A 41 -14.27 0.81 3.42
N LYS A 42 -14.59 1.65 4.41
CA LYS A 42 -15.25 2.94 4.20
C LYS A 42 -14.31 4.01 3.61
N TYR A 43 -13.00 3.79 3.70
CA TYR A 43 -11.96 4.75 3.36
C TYR A 43 -11.20 4.37 2.08
N HIS A 44 -11.20 3.08 1.73
CA HIS A 44 -10.69 2.54 0.46
C HIS A 44 -11.47 1.27 0.09
N ASP A 45 -11.56 0.95 -1.20
CA ASP A 45 -12.14 -0.32 -1.68
C ASP A 45 -11.17 -1.50 -1.48
N ASP A 46 -11.63 -2.73 -1.76
CA ASP A 46 -10.74 -3.90 -1.83
C ASP A 46 -9.76 -3.75 -3.00
N VAL A 47 -8.46 -3.89 -2.74
CA VAL A 47 -7.40 -3.68 -3.73
C VAL A 47 -6.48 -4.90 -3.81
N SER A 48 -6.21 -5.33 -5.04
CA SER A 48 -5.18 -6.33 -5.35
C SER A 48 -3.98 -5.65 -5.99
N VAL A 49 -2.78 -5.90 -5.46
CA VAL A 49 -1.52 -5.44 -6.06
C VAL A 49 -0.87 -6.62 -6.78
N MET A 50 -0.55 -6.43 -8.06
CA MET A 50 0.18 -7.39 -8.88
C MET A 50 1.48 -6.76 -9.35
N VAL A 51 2.60 -7.38 -9.02
CA VAL A 51 3.93 -6.98 -9.51
C VAL A 51 4.40 -8.03 -10.51
N ILE A 52 4.73 -7.59 -11.72
CA ILE A 52 5.28 -8.43 -12.78
C ILE A 52 6.72 -7.98 -13.00
N SER A 53 7.67 -8.88 -12.72
CA SER A 53 9.10 -8.66 -12.98
C SER A 53 9.49 -9.34 -14.29
N LEU A 54 9.98 -8.56 -15.24
CA LEU A 54 10.40 -9.08 -16.54
C LEU A 54 11.87 -9.55 -16.54
N GLU A 55 12.66 -9.12 -15.55
CA GLU A 55 14.11 -9.36 -15.47
C GLU A 55 14.50 -10.32 -14.33
N GLY A 56 13.51 -10.98 -13.70
CA GLY A 56 13.76 -12.06 -12.74
C GLY A 56 14.03 -11.61 -11.30
N GLN A 57 13.80 -10.35 -10.95
CA GLN A 57 13.78 -9.96 -9.54
C GLN A 57 12.58 -10.59 -8.82
N ILE A 58 12.85 -11.25 -7.70
CA ILE A 58 11.86 -11.86 -6.82
C ILE A 58 11.95 -11.17 -5.47
N TRP A 59 10.85 -10.57 -5.03
CA TRP A 59 10.69 -10.06 -3.68
C TRP A 59 9.98 -11.11 -2.83
N ARG A 60 10.42 -11.25 -1.59
CA ARG A 60 9.79 -12.13 -0.60
C ARG A 60 9.18 -11.27 0.48
N SER A 61 7.93 -11.55 0.84
CA SER A 61 7.34 -10.94 2.02
C SER A 61 8.15 -11.38 3.24
N SER A 62 8.71 -10.42 3.97
CA SER A 62 9.10 -10.62 5.35
C SER A 62 7.83 -10.90 6.14
N GLY A 63 7.66 -12.15 6.58
CA GLY A 63 6.53 -12.58 7.40
C GLY A 63 6.51 -11.94 8.77
#